data_AF-A0A401QCM5-F1
#
_entry.id   AF-A0A401QCM5-F1
#
_cell.length_a   1.000
_cell.length_b   1.000
_cell.length_c   1.000
_cell.angle_alpha   90.00
_cell.angle_beta   90.00
_cell.angle_gamma   90.00
#
_symmetry.space_group_name_H-M   'P 1'
#
loop_
_entity.id
_entity.type
_entity.pdbx_description
1 polymer ?
#
loop_
_entity_poly.entity_id
_entity_poly.type
_entity_poly.pdbx_seq_one_letter_code
_entity_poly.pdbx_strand_id
1 'polypeptide(L)' 'GVEKPFTEVIKANIGDAHAMGQKPITFIRQVLAICTFPNLLCDHTVPEDAKTRAQKLLDGCGGKSL' A
#
# COMPACT_ATOMS: atom_id res chain seq x y z
N GLY A 1 16.83 4.09 31.25
CA GLY A 1 16.05 2.84 31.43
C GLY A 1 16.92 1.80 32.11
N VAL A 2 16.33 0.74 32.66
CA VAL A 2 17.10 -0.38 33.24
C VAL A 2 17.81 -1.14 32.11
N GLU A 3 19.07 -1.51 32.33
CA GLU A 3 19.84 -2.31 31.38
C GLU A 3 19.20 -3.69 31.21
N LYS A 4 18.99 -4.10 29.96
CA LYS A 4 18.39 -5.39 29.61
C LYS A 4 19.38 -6.19 28.76
N PRO A 5 19.36 -7.53 28.80
CA PRO A 5 20.26 -8.38 28.01
C PRO A 5 19.89 -8.43 26.52
N PHE A 6 19.09 -7.48 26.03
CA PHE A 6 18.61 -7.38 24.65
C PHE A 6 18.44 -5.91 24.29
N THR A 7 18.60 -5.61 23.00
CA THR A 7 18.50 -4.24 22.45
C THR A 7 17.11 -3.90 21.96
N GLU A 8 16.27 -4.91 21.69
CA GLU A 8 14.92 -4.72 21.17
C GLU A 8 13.95 -5.80 21.67
N VAL A 9 12.66 -5.51 21.56
CA VAL A 9 11.58 -6.45 21.87
C VAL A 9 10.87 -6.81 20.57
N ILE A 10 10.91 -8.10 20.21
CA ILE A 10 10.18 -8.62 19.06
C ILE A 10 8.76 -8.99 19.52
N LYS A 11 7.75 -8.38 18.89
CA LYS A 11 6.34 -8.67 19.16
C LYS A 11 5.90 -9.93 18.42
N ALA A 12 6.00 -11.08 19.07
CA ALA A 12 5.56 -12.37 18.53
C ALA A 12 4.10 -12.73 18.91
N ASN A 13 3.37 -11.79 19.51
CA ASN A 13 2.01 -11.99 20.02
C ASN A 13 0.91 -11.45 19.07
N ILE A 14 1.28 -10.65 18.07
CA ILE A 14 0.37 -10.07 17.08
C ILE A 14 0.95 -10.35 15.69
N GLY A 15 0.13 -10.86 14.78
CA GLY A 15 0.52 -11.19 13.41
C GLY A 15 0.70 -9.96 12.51
N ASP A 16 1.53 -9.00 12.90
CA ASP A 16 1.87 -7.83 12.07
C ASP A 16 3.09 -8.12 11.19
N ALA A 17 2.84 -8.75 10.03
CA ALA A 17 3.90 -9.16 9.12
C ALA A 17 4.74 -7.97 8.60
N HIS A 18 4.12 -6.79 8.39
CA HIS A 18 4.86 -5.62 7.94
C HIS A 18 5.80 -5.09 9.02
N ALA A 19 5.37 -5.04 10.29
CA ALA A 19 6.27 -4.70 11.39
C ALA A 19 7.42 -5.70 11.53
N MET A 20 7.20 -6.96 11.13
CA MET A 20 8.22 -8.02 11.11
C MET A 20 9.06 -8.06 9.82
N GLY A 21 9.01 -7.01 9.00
CA GLY A 21 9.90 -6.85 7.84
C GLY A 21 9.38 -7.42 6.52
N GLN A 22 8.14 -7.91 6.48
CA GLN A 22 7.52 -8.27 5.20
C GLN A 22 7.46 -7.04 4.30
N LYS A 23 8.07 -7.14 3.11
CA LYS A 23 8.00 -6.07 2.13
C LYS A 23 6.56 -5.92 1.62
N PRO A 24 6.04 -4.69 1.52
CA PRO A 24 4.71 -4.45 0.98
C PRO A 24 4.63 -4.81 -0.50
N ILE A 25 3.45 -5.25 -0.94
CA ILE A 25 3.22 -5.61 -2.34
C ILE A 25 3.08 -4.33 -3.17
N THR A 26 4.03 -4.10 -4.08
CA THR A 26 4.13 -2.88 -4.90
C THR A 26 2.84 -2.61 -5.70
N PHE A 27 2.32 -3.62 -6.39
CA PHE A 27 1.11 -3.47 -7.21
C PHE A 27 -0.09 -2.98 -6.40
N ILE A 28 -0.32 -3.55 -5.21
CA ILE A 28 -1.44 -3.14 -4.35
C ILE A 28 -1.26 -1.68 -3.90
N ARG A 29 -0.03 -1.27 -3.57
CA ARG A 29 0.26 0.11 -3.18
C ARG A 29 0.08 1.11 -4.31
N GLN A 30 0.49 0.76 -5.53
CA GLN A 30 0.28 1.60 -6.71
C GLN A 30 -1.20 1.79 -6.98
N VAL A 31 -2.00 0.72 -6.98
CA VAL A 31 -3.45 0.81 -7.17
C VAL A 31 -4.10 1.67 -6.09
N LEU A 32 -3.76 1.48 -4.82
CA LEU A 32 -4.29 2.29 -3.72
C LEU A 32 -3.89 3.78 -3.85
N ALA A 33 -2.65 4.07 -4.25
CA ALA A 33 -2.19 5.43 -4.47
C ALA A 33 -2.98 6.12 -5.59
N ILE A 34 -3.22 5.44 -6.72
CA ILE A 34 -4.00 6.00 -7.83
C ILE A 34 -5.46 6.23 -7.41
N CYS A 35 -6.09 5.29 -6.69
CA CYS A 35 -7.47 5.48 -6.20
C CYS A 35 -7.62 6.63 -5.21
N THR A 36 -6.56 6.97 -4.47
CA THR A 36 -6.57 8.08 -3.50
C THR A 36 -6.07 9.40 -4.09
N PHE A 37 -5.33 9.35 -5.20
CA PHE A 37 -4.88 10.50 -5.96
C PHE A 37 -4.96 10.23 -7.48
N PRO A 38 -6.15 10.39 -8.10
CA PRO A 38 -6.40 10.00 -9.49
C PRO A 38 -5.51 10.68 -10.55
N ASN A 39 -4.88 11.81 -10.23
CA ASN A 39 -3.92 12.47 -11.11
C ASN A 39 -2.74 11.57 -11.51
N LEU A 40 -2.44 10.52 -10.74
CA LEU A 40 -1.43 9.51 -11.07
C LEU A 40 -1.77 8.66 -12.30
N LEU A 41 -3.00 8.69 -12.80
CA LEU A 41 -3.37 8.07 -14.07
C LEU A 41 -2.56 8.66 -15.24
N CYS A 42 -2.19 9.94 -15.16
CA CYS A 42 -1.38 10.63 -16.16
C CYS A 42 0.13 10.48 -15.97
N ASP A 43 0.58 9.84 -14.88
CA ASP A 43 2.00 9.68 -14.57
C ASP A 43 2.61 8.52 -15.36
N HIS A 44 3.61 8.78 -16.19
CA HIS A 44 4.30 7.79 -17.02
C HIS A 44 5.19 6.82 -16.21
N THR A 45 5.50 7.14 -14.95
CA THR A 45 6.29 6.29 -14.04
C THR A 45 5.46 5.18 -13.40
N VAL A 46 4.13 5.29 -13.47
CA VAL A 46 3.20 4.30 -12.91
C VAL A 46 2.88 3.23 -13.97
N PRO A 47 3.01 1.93 -13.66
CA PRO A 47 2.66 0.86 -14.58
C PRO A 47 1.20 0.90 -15.06
N GLU A 48 0.99 0.59 -16.34
CA GLU A 48 -0.33 0.64 -16.99
C GLU A 48 -1.34 -0.37 -16.42
N ASP A 49 -0.86 -1.52 -15.94
CA ASP A 49 -1.71 -2.52 -15.29
C ASP A 49 -2.26 -2.03 -13.94
N ALA A 50 -1.46 -1.28 -13.18
CA ALA A 50 -1.90 -0.62 -11.94
C ALA A 50 -2.94 0.48 -12.23
N LYS A 51 -2.71 1.31 -13.26
CA LYS A 51 -3.68 2.33 -13.72
C LYS A 51 -5.00 1.71 -14.16
N THR A 52 -4.92 0.68 -15.01
CA THR A 52 -6.09 -0.06 -15.50
C THR A 52 -6.88 -0.65 -14.35
N ARG A 53 -6.21 -1.22 -13.35
CA ARG A 53 -6.86 -1.77 -12.16
C ARG A 53 -7.52 -0.68 -11.31
N ALA A 54 -6.85 0.45 -11.10
CA ALA A 54 -7.40 1.56 -10.34
C ALA A 54 -8.61 2.19 -11.04
N GLN A 55 -8.53 2.44 -12.35
CA GLN A 55 -9.62 2.98 -13.14
C GLN A 55 -10.86 2.09 -13.06
N LYS A 56 -10.70 0.76 -13.17
CA LYS A 56 -11.81 -0.20 -13.01
C LYS A 56 -12.47 -0.11 -11.63
N LEU A 57 -11.70 0.11 -10.56
CA LEU A 57 -12.25 0.26 -9.21
C LEU A 57 -13.03 1.57 -9.06
N LEU A 58 -12.46 2.66 -9.56
CA LEU A 58 -13.05 4.00 -9.57
C LEU A 58 -14.38 3.99 -10.34
N ASP A 59 -14.39 3.47 -11.58
CA ASP A 59 -15.58 3.37 -12.42
C ASP A 59 -16.71 2.52 -11.81
N GLY A 60 -16.37 1.62 -10.87
CA GLY A 60 -17.34 0.82 -10.11
C GLY A 60 -18.10 1.61 -9.03
N CYS A 61 -17.64 2.82 -8.67
CA CYS A 61 -18.33 3.67 -7.72
C CYS A 61 -19.44 4.50 -8.40
N GLY A 62 -20.56 4.71 -7.71
CA GLY A 62 -21.65 5.58 -8.19
C GLY A 62 -21.18 7.05 -8.24
N GLY A 63 -20.68 7.49 -9.39
CA GLY A 63 -20.00 8.78 -9.56
C GLY A 63 -18.51 8.69 -9.86
N LYS A 64 -17.99 7.48 -10.10
CA LYS A 64 -16.60 7.17 -10.48
C LYS A 64 -15.53 7.49 -9.44
N SER A 65 -15.88 8.11 -8.31
CA SER A 65 -14.91 8.54 -7.28
C SER A 65 -13.72 9.32 -7.86
N LEU A 66 -13.97 10.06 -8.94
CA LEU A 66 -13.02 10.94 -9.63
C LEU A 66 -13.18 12.38 -9.17
#